data_AF-A0A7X8ET27-F1
#
_entry.id   AF-A0A7X8ET27-F1
#
_cell.length_a   1.000
_cell.length_b   1.000
_cell.length_c   1.000
_cell.angle_alpha   90.00
_cell.angle_beta   90.00
_cell.angle_gamma   90.00
#
_symmetry.space_group_name_H-M   'P 1'
#
loop_
_entity.id
_entity.type
_entity.pdbx_description
1 polymer ?
#
loop_
_entity_poly.entity_id
_entity_poly.type
_entity_poly.pdbx_seq_one_letter_code
_entity_poly.pdbx_strand_id
1 'polypeptide(L)'
;MNGKEITADQILIDSNKNKMVSNALESFGRNLGLTLYALFALFPLIWMVMCSFKSDAQMYNTIFKFTPVLDNYRAVLIGTDYFKAFFQNLIVSGGAVLLTVIAGVPAAYALARYDFKKKEDIAFQILSFKFAPEIMVILPVFLIFQKIHLYDTY
;
A
#
# COMPACT_ATOMS: atom_id res chain seq x y z
N MET A 1 -3.67 28.22 -58.59
CA MET A 1 -2.91 27.81 -57.39
C MET A 1 -3.80 27.31 -56.23
N ASN A 2 -5.13 27.22 -56.38
CA ASN A 2 -6.06 27.02 -55.24
C ASN A 2 -6.51 25.56 -54.98
N GLY A 3 -6.09 24.57 -55.78
CA GLY A 3 -6.62 23.20 -55.70
C GLY A 3 -5.82 22.21 -54.83
N LYS A 4 -4.50 22.40 -54.68
CA LYS A 4 -3.63 21.49 -53.90
C LYS A 4 -3.59 21.81 -52.40
N GLU A 5 -3.75 23.08 -52.02
CA GLU A 5 -3.76 23.50 -50.61
C GLU A 5 -5.03 23.01 -49.89
N ILE A 6 -6.20 23.06 -50.56
CA ILE A 6 -7.47 22.59 -50.00
C ILE A 6 -7.44 21.08 -49.71
N THR A 7 -6.76 20.28 -50.53
CA THR A 7 -6.61 18.83 -50.30
C THR A 7 -5.64 18.51 -49.18
N ALA A 8 -4.56 19.29 -49.01
CA ALA A 8 -3.61 19.12 -47.92
C ALA A 8 -4.26 19.43 -46.57
N ASP A 9 -4.99 20.54 -46.46
CA ASP A 9 -5.71 20.91 -45.24
C ASP A 9 -6.78 19.87 -44.85
N GLN A 10 -7.51 19.32 -45.82
CA GLN A 10 -8.49 18.26 -45.56
C GLN A 10 -7.84 16.98 -45.02
N ILE A 11 -6.67 16.58 -45.52
CA ILE A 11 -5.93 15.42 -45.02
C ILE A 11 -5.42 15.68 -43.60
N LEU A 12 -4.96 16.89 -43.29
CA LEU A 12 -4.51 17.25 -41.95
C LEU A 12 -5.67 17.29 -40.94
N ILE A 13 -6.83 17.80 -41.35
CA ILE A 13 -8.05 17.82 -40.53
C ILE A 13 -8.52 16.40 -40.21
N ASP A 14 -8.55 15.50 -41.20
CA ASP A 14 -9.02 14.13 -41.00
C ASP A 14 -8.02 13.27 -40.20
N SER A 15 -6.71 13.50 -40.40
CA SER A 15 -5.65 12.89 -39.58
C SER A 15 -5.73 13.32 -38.11
N ASN A 16 -5.99 14.61 -37.85
CA ASN A 16 -6.13 15.13 -36.49
C ASN A 16 -7.39 14.60 -35.81
N LYS A 17 -8.51 14.50 -36.55
CA LYS A 17 -9.77 13.93 -36.05
C LYS A 17 -9.61 12.46 -35.66
N ASN A 18 -8.95 11.64 -36.48
CA ASN A 18 -8.69 10.23 -36.15
C ASN A 18 -7.76 10.05 -34.95
N LYS A 19 -6.71 10.88 -34.81
CA LYS A 19 -5.86 10.89 -33.61
C LYS A 19 -6.63 11.28 -32.35
N MET A 20 -7.54 12.25 -32.45
CA MET A 20 -8.37 12.69 -31.33
C MET A 20 -9.34 11.59 -30.87
N VAL A 21 -9.98 10.87 -31.81
CA VAL A 21 -10.89 9.75 -31.50
C VAL A 21 -10.14 8.54 -30.93
N SER A 22 -8.96 8.19 -31.48
CA SER A 22 -8.12 7.10 -30.96
C SER A 22 -7.70 7.36 -29.51
N ASN A 23 -7.20 8.58 -29.23
CA ASN A 23 -6.79 8.96 -27.88
C ASN A 23 -7.97 8.99 -26.90
N ALA A 24 -9.16 9.41 -27.36
CA ALA A 24 -10.37 9.40 -26.55
C ALA A 24 -10.81 7.96 -26.20
N LEU A 25 -10.79 7.04 -27.17
CA LEU A 25 -11.14 5.63 -26.96
C LEU A 25 -10.13 4.91 -26.04
N GLU A 26 -8.83 5.16 -26.24
CA GLU A 26 -7.77 4.65 -25.36
C GLU A 26 -7.90 5.19 -23.94
N SER A 27 -8.22 6.48 -23.79
CA SER A 27 -8.44 7.09 -22.47
C SER A 27 -9.67 6.50 -21.78
N PHE A 28 -10.74 6.20 -22.52
CA PHE A 28 -11.93 5.56 -21.99
C PHE A 28 -11.67 4.12 -21.56
N GLY A 29 -10.97 3.33 -22.39
CA GLY A 29 -10.57 1.97 -22.04
C GLY A 29 -9.65 1.91 -20.83
N ARG A 30 -8.66 2.82 -20.75
CA ARG A 30 -7.78 2.96 -19.58
C ARG A 30 -8.57 3.33 -18.31
N ASN A 31 -9.45 4.32 -18.39
CA ASN A 31 -10.24 4.76 -17.24
C ASN A 31 -11.22 3.67 -16.76
N LEU A 32 -11.84 2.93 -17.68
CA LEU A 32 -12.69 1.79 -17.36
C LEU A 32 -11.88 0.69 -16.66
N GLY A 33 -10.70 0.36 -17.19
CA GLY A 33 -9.78 -0.62 -16.58
C GLY A 33 -9.34 -0.21 -15.17
N LEU A 34 -8.95 1.06 -14.98
CA LEU A 34 -8.59 1.59 -13.65
C LEU A 34 -9.77 1.55 -12.68
N THR A 35 -10.98 1.86 -13.14
CA THR A 35 -12.20 1.84 -12.31
C THR A 35 -12.54 0.42 -11.86
N LEU A 36 -12.48 -0.56 -12.77
CA LEU A 36 -12.72 -1.97 -12.43
C LEU A 36 -11.67 -2.50 -11.45
N TYR A 37 -10.39 -2.16 -11.66
CA TYR A 37 -9.33 -2.52 -10.74
C TYR A 37 -9.51 -1.89 -9.36
N ALA A 38 -9.88 -0.61 -9.30
CA ALA A 38 -10.16 0.08 -8.04
C ALA A 38 -11.33 -0.58 -7.29
N LEU A 39 -12.41 -0.93 -7.98
CA LEU A 39 -13.54 -1.64 -7.37
C LEU A 39 -13.14 -3.02 -6.82
N PHE A 40 -12.34 -3.77 -7.57
CA PHE A 40 -11.80 -5.05 -7.12
C PHE A 40 -10.90 -4.89 -5.89
N ALA A 41 -10.00 -3.91 -5.88
CA ALA A 41 -9.11 -3.63 -4.76
C ALA A 41 -9.86 -3.12 -3.51
N LEU A 42 -10.94 -2.35 -3.70
CA LEU A 42 -11.77 -1.83 -2.61
C LEU A 42 -12.77 -2.85 -2.08
N PHE A 43 -13.12 -3.88 -2.85
CA PHE A 43 -14.06 -4.91 -2.43
C PHE A 43 -13.78 -5.49 -1.03
N PRO A 44 -12.57 -5.97 -0.68
CA PRO A 44 -12.30 -6.47 0.67
C PRO A 44 -12.41 -5.39 1.76
N LEU A 45 -12.10 -4.13 1.45
CA LEU A 45 -12.26 -3.02 2.40
C LEU A 45 -13.73 -2.71 2.64
N ILE A 46 -14.55 -2.68 1.59
CA ILE A 46 -16.01 -2.50 1.70
C ILE A 46 -16.60 -3.65 2.52
N TRP A 47 -16.14 -4.89 2.27
CA TRP A 47 -16.55 -6.06 3.04
C TRP A 47 -16.19 -5.93 4.52
N MET A 48 -14.97 -5.51 4.84
CA MET A 48 -14.53 -5.26 6.21
C MET A 48 -15.39 -4.21 6.92
N VAL A 49 -15.73 -3.12 6.23
CA VAL A 49 -16.65 -2.09 6.76
C VAL A 49 -18.04 -2.67 7.00
N MET A 50 -18.60 -3.45 6.07
CA MET A 50 -19.89 -4.12 6.29
C MET A 50 -19.84 -5.07 7.50
N CYS A 51 -18.75 -5.82 7.67
CA CYS A 51 -18.55 -6.70 8.83
C CYS A 51 -18.50 -5.93 10.15
N SER A 52 -17.91 -4.74 10.17
CA SER A 52 -17.83 -3.92 11.40
C SER A 52 -19.20 -3.51 11.98
N PHE A 53 -20.24 -3.47 11.15
CA PHE A 53 -21.61 -3.15 11.56
C PHE A 53 -22.51 -4.38 11.81
N LYS A 54 -22.01 -5.60 11.62
CA LYS A 54 -22.74 -6.84 11.89
C LYS A 54 -22.63 -7.23 13.37
N SER A 55 -23.66 -7.86 13.93
CA SER A 55 -23.53 -8.49 15.25
C SER A 55 -22.63 -9.73 15.19
N ASP A 56 -22.06 -10.14 16.33
CA ASP A 56 -21.14 -11.28 16.44
C ASP A 56 -21.69 -12.57 15.79
N ALA A 57 -22.98 -12.85 15.99
CA ALA A 57 -23.65 -14.01 15.42
C ALA A 57 -23.84 -13.92 13.88
N GLN A 58 -23.89 -12.71 13.34
CA GLN A 58 -24.08 -12.45 11.90
C GLN A 58 -22.77 -12.29 11.13
N MET A 59 -21.64 -12.15 11.83
CA MET A 59 -20.31 -11.99 11.21
C MET A 59 -19.93 -13.17 10.32
N TYR A 60 -20.28 -14.40 10.74
CA TYR A 60 -19.94 -15.63 10.03
C TYR A 60 -20.85 -15.91 8.80
N ASN A 61 -21.91 -15.13 8.62
CA ASN A 61 -22.88 -15.33 7.53
C ASN A 61 -22.72 -14.29 6.42
N THR A 62 -22.68 -14.75 5.17
CA THR A 62 -22.59 -13.94 3.93
C THR A 62 -23.93 -13.27 3.58
N ILE A 63 -24.51 -12.55 4.53
CA ILE A 63 -25.81 -11.88 4.38
C ILE A 63 -25.58 -10.40 4.12
N PHE A 64 -26.09 -9.87 3.00
CA PHE A 64 -25.99 -8.43 2.68
C PHE A 64 -27.04 -7.58 3.41
N LYS A 65 -28.12 -8.18 3.92
CA LYS A 65 -29.15 -7.54 4.74
C LYS A 65 -28.87 -7.80 6.22
N PHE A 66 -28.41 -6.78 6.93
CA PHE A 66 -28.21 -6.83 8.38
C PHE A 66 -28.74 -5.55 9.01
N THR A 67 -29.08 -5.61 10.29
CA THR A 67 -29.39 -4.42 11.09
C THR A 67 -28.06 -3.82 11.53
N PRO A 68 -27.72 -2.56 11.15
CA PRO A 68 -26.45 -1.97 11.52
C PRO A 68 -26.38 -1.77 13.03
N VAL A 69 -25.40 -2.39 13.69
CA VAL A 69 -25.16 -2.28 15.13
C VAL A 69 -23.91 -1.44 15.37
N LEU A 70 -24.02 -0.45 16.28
CA LEU A 70 -22.91 0.42 16.70
C LEU A 70 -22.23 -0.07 17.99
N ASP A 71 -22.76 -1.10 18.62
CA ASP A 71 -22.24 -1.65 19.88
C ASP A 71 -20.80 -2.16 19.74
N ASN A 72 -20.41 -2.68 18.57
CA ASN A 72 -19.02 -3.09 18.29
C ASN A 72 -18.04 -1.93 18.46
N TYR A 73 -18.38 -0.75 17.94
CA TYR A 73 -17.56 0.45 18.09
C TYR A 73 -17.52 0.93 19.54
N ARG A 74 -18.66 0.89 20.24
CA ARG A 74 -18.73 1.25 21.65
C ARG A 74 -17.87 0.31 22.51
N ALA A 75 -17.93 -0.99 22.24
CA ALA A 75 -17.17 -2.01 22.94
C ALA A 75 -15.66 -1.79 22.78
N VAL A 76 -15.18 -1.43 21.59
CA VAL A 76 -13.76 -1.14 21.37
C VAL A 76 -13.36 0.21 21.98
N LEU A 77 -14.11 1.28 21.71
CA LEU A 77 -13.71 2.63 22.11
C LEU A 77 -13.83 2.91 23.62
N ILE A 78 -14.77 2.25 24.30
CA ILE A 78 -15.05 2.48 25.73
C ILE A 78 -14.72 1.22 26.56
N GLY A 79 -14.95 0.03 26.01
CA GLY A 79 -14.76 -1.22 26.73
C GLY A 79 -13.33 -1.75 26.74
N THR A 80 -12.40 -1.12 26.03
CA THR A 80 -10.99 -1.53 25.97
C THR A 80 -10.04 -0.34 26.06
N ASP A 81 -8.78 -0.60 26.42
CA ASP A 81 -7.69 0.39 26.39
C ASP A 81 -7.22 0.73 24.95
N TYR A 82 -8.16 0.84 24.00
CA TYR A 82 -7.87 1.03 22.58
C TYR A 82 -6.98 2.24 22.33
N PHE A 83 -7.25 3.38 22.98
CA PHE A 83 -6.45 4.59 22.80
C PHE A 83 -5.01 4.40 23.31
N LYS A 84 -4.81 3.69 24.42
CA LYS A 84 -3.48 3.37 24.92
C LYS A 84 -2.72 2.51 23.91
N ALA A 85 -3.34 1.42 23.44
CA ALA A 85 -2.77 0.56 22.41
C ALA A 85 -2.47 1.32 21.11
N PHE A 86 -3.34 2.25 20.71
CA PHE A 86 -3.13 3.10 19.55
C PHE A 86 -1.89 3.99 19.70
N PHE A 87 -1.73 4.67 20.85
CA PHE A 87 -0.54 5.48 21.11
C PHE A 87 0.74 4.66 21.22
N GLN A 88 0.69 3.48 21.84
CA GLN A 88 1.83 2.54 21.88
C GLN A 88 2.28 2.16 20.47
N ASN A 89 1.33 1.77 19.59
CA ASN A 89 1.63 1.46 18.20
C ASN A 89 2.17 2.67 17.42
N LEU A 90 1.64 3.87 17.67
CA LEU A 90 2.11 5.10 17.02
C LEU A 90 3.55 5.42 17.41
N ILE A 91 3.90 5.28 18.69
CA ILE A 91 5.27 5.51 19.19
C ILE A 91 6.23 4.47 18.61
N VAL A 92 5.87 3.19 18.66
CA VAL A 92 6.72 2.10 18.19
C VAL A 92 6.93 2.17 16.67
N SER A 93 5.86 2.30 15.89
CA SER A 93 5.96 2.39 14.43
C SER A 93 6.64 3.68 13.97
N GLY A 94 6.31 4.82 14.57
CA GLY A 94 6.94 6.10 14.27
C GLY A 94 8.44 6.11 14.60
N GLY A 95 8.81 5.58 15.77
CA GLY A 95 10.21 5.42 16.17
C GLY A 95 10.98 4.49 15.23
N ALA A 96 10.39 3.34 14.87
CA ALA A 96 11.01 2.39 13.94
C ALA A 96 11.25 3.01 12.55
N VAL A 97 10.26 3.74 12.00
CA VAL A 97 10.41 4.43 10.71
C VAL A 97 11.49 5.50 10.79
N LEU A 98 11.46 6.33 11.83
CA LEU A 98 12.44 7.41 12.00
C LEU A 98 13.87 6.88 12.07
N LEU A 99 14.12 5.87 12.92
CA LEU A 99 15.43 5.24 13.05
C LEU A 99 15.87 4.58 11.73
N THR A 100 14.94 3.90 11.05
CA THR A 100 15.21 3.24 9.77
C THR A 100 15.58 4.25 8.67
N VAL A 101 14.91 5.39 8.61
CA VAL A 101 15.23 6.44 7.62
C VAL A 101 16.57 7.09 7.94
N ILE A 102 16.82 7.44 9.21
CA ILE A 102 18.08 8.08 9.63
C ILE A 102 19.29 7.20 9.33
N ALA A 103 19.19 5.90 9.60
CA ALA A 103 20.29 4.95 9.34
C ALA A 103 20.33 4.48 7.86
N GLY A 104 19.16 4.21 7.28
CA GLY A 104 19.01 3.60 5.97
C GLY A 104 19.27 4.55 4.81
N VAL A 105 18.89 5.82 4.91
CA VAL A 105 19.10 6.80 3.82
C VAL A 105 20.59 7.04 3.56
N PRO A 106 21.46 7.28 4.56
CA PRO A 106 22.90 7.40 4.33
C PRO A 106 23.52 6.13 3.77
N ALA A 107 23.11 4.95 4.26
CA ALA A 107 23.61 3.68 3.77
C ALA A 107 23.22 3.43 2.30
N ALA A 108 21.96 3.72 1.95
CA ALA A 108 21.48 3.63 0.57
C ALA A 108 22.17 4.66 -0.34
N TYR A 109 22.40 5.88 0.14
CA TYR A 109 23.12 6.91 -0.60
C TYR A 109 24.57 6.49 -0.87
N ALA A 110 25.26 5.95 0.15
CA ALA A 110 26.62 5.45 0.02
C ALA A 110 26.69 4.36 -1.05
N LEU A 111 25.76 3.41 -1.00
CA LEU A 111 25.67 2.31 -1.95
C LEU A 111 25.33 2.77 -3.38
N ALA A 112 24.43 3.75 -3.52
CA ALA A 112 24.01 4.25 -4.83
C ALA A 112 25.09 5.12 -5.50
N ARG A 113 25.77 5.99 -4.74
CA ARG A 113 26.61 7.05 -5.31
C ARG A 113 28.11 6.74 -5.33
N TYR A 114 28.62 6.01 -4.35
CA TYR A 114 30.05 5.67 -4.30
C TYR A 114 30.32 4.35 -5.01
N ASP A 115 31.52 4.24 -5.56
CA ASP A 115 32.03 3.01 -6.16
C ASP A 115 33.14 2.45 -5.26
N PHE A 116 32.89 1.28 -4.68
CA PHE A 116 33.80 0.63 -3.73
C PHE A 116 33.83 -0.88 -3.99
N LYS A 117 34.98 -1.48 -3.68
CA LYS A 117 35.35 -2.84 -4.13
C LYS A 117 34.36 -3.98 -3.83
N LYS A 118 33.46 -3.82 -2.84
CA LYS A 118 32.48 -4.85 -2.40
C LYS A 118 31.02 -4.38 -2.49
N LYS A 119 30.75 -3.37 -3.32
CA LYS A 119 29.41 -2.78 -3.47
C LYS A 119 28.35 -3.80 -3.86
N GLU A 120 28.63 -4.60 -4.89
CA GLU A 120 27.69 -5.60 -5.40
C GLU A 120 27.46 -6.73 -4.40
N ASP A 121 28.51 -7.22 -3.74
CA ASP A 121 28.40 -8.25 -2.70
C ASP A 121 27.51 -7.80 -1.55
N ILE A 122 27.69 -6.57 -1.06
CA ILE A 122 26.88 -6.02 0.03
C ILE A 122 25.42 -5.82 -0.42
N ALA A 123 25.20 -5.30 -1.62
CA ALA A 123 23.85 -5.16 -2.17
C ALA A 123 23.15 -6.52 -2.30
N PHE A 124 23.87 -7.55 -2.76
CA PHE A 124 23.36 -8.91 -2.89
C PHE A 124 23.06 -9.55 -1.53
N GLN A 125 23.89 -9.32 -0.51
CA GLN A 125 23.65 -9.79 0.85
C GLN A 125 22.40 -9.15 1.47
N ILE A 126 22.25 -7.83 1.33
CA ILE A 126 21.04 -7.13 1.81
C ILE A 126 19.79 -7.70 1.13
N LEU A 127 19.84 -7.89 -0.19
CA LEU A 127 18.74 -8.46 -0.94
C LEU A 127 18.44 -9.90 -0.50
N SER A 128 19.46 -10.72 -0.26
CA SER A 128 19.32 -12.09 0.20
C SER A 128 18.60 -12.17 1.55
N PHE A 129 18.94 -11.29 2.50
CA PHE A 129 18.25 -11.24 3.78
C PHE A 129 16.77 -10.84 3.66
N LYS A 130 16.37 -10.08 2.63
CA LYS A 130 14.95 -9.74 2.40
C LYS A 130 14.08 -10.92 1.97
N PHE A 131 14.69 -12.00 1.48
CA PHE A 131 13.97 -13.24 1.14
C PHE A 131 13.92 -14.23 2.32
N ALA A 132 14.65 -13.96 3.41
CA ALA A 132 14.60 -14.83 4.58
C ALA A 132 13.17 -14.84 5.16
N PRO A 133 12.66 -16.00 5.58
CA PRO A 133 11.32 -16.10 6.14
C PRO A 133 11.27 -15.36 7.49
N GLU A 134 10.28 -14.48 7.64
CA GLU A 134 10.13 -13.61 8.82
C GLU A 134 10.09 -14.39 10.14
N ILE A 135 9.42 -15.55 10.14
CA ILE A 135 9.30 -16.43 11.31
C ILE A 135 10.66 -16.95 11.82
N MET A 136 11.68 -17.05 10.96
CA MET A 136 13.02 -17.51 11.38
C MET A 136 13.75 -16.44 12.19
N VAL A 137 13.44 -15.17 11.95
CA VAL A 137 14.10 -14.02 12.59
C VAL A 137 13.41 -13.62 13.88
N ILE A 138 12.08 -13.81 13.99
CA ILE A 138 11.32 -13.32 15.14
C ILE A 138 11.73 -13.98 16.47
N LEU A 139 11.96 -15.30 16.48
CA LEU A 139 12.32 -16.04 17.70
C LEU A 139 13.68 -15.61 18.30
N PRO A 140 14.79 -15.55 17.54
CA PRO A 140 16.05 -15.09 18.10
C PRO A 140 15.99 -13.62 18.54
N VAL A 141 15.28 -12.77 17.81
CA VAL A 141 15.07 -11.36 18.21
C VAL A 141 14.32 -11.31 19.55
N PHE A 142 13.23 -12.05 19.70
CA PHE A 142 12.49 -12.15 20.96
C PHE A 142 13.40 -12.52 22.14
N LEU A 143 14.25 -13.55 21.97
CA LEU A 143 15.18 -13.99 23.02
C LEU A 143 16.22 -12.92 23.37
N ILE A 144 16.69 -12.14 22.37
CA ILE A 144 17.60 -11.02 22.60
C ILE A 144 16.91 -9.94 23.44
N PHE A 145 15.71 -9.52 23.03
CA PHE A 145 14.92 -8.50 23.74
C PHE A 145 14.59 -8.91 25.18
N GLN A 146 14.29 -10.19 25.40
CA GLN A 146 14.08 -10.75 26.73
C GLN A 146 15.35 -10.70 27.59
N LYS A 147 16.51 -11.09 27.02
CA LYS A 147 17.79 -11.07 27.73
C LYS A 147 18.26 -9.67 28.12
N ILE A 148 17.95 -8.67 27.30
CA ILE A 148 18.30 -7.27 27.58
C ILE A 148 17.23 -6.54 28.40
N HIS A 149 16.16 -7.22 28.82
CA HIS A 149 15.03 -6.66 29.58
C HIS A 149 14.27 -5.52 28.87
N LEU A 150 14.28 -5.49 27.53
CA LEU A 150 13.45 -4.58 26.71
C LEU A 150 12.18 -5.26 26.17
N TYR A 151 11.87 -6.46 26.67
CA TYR A 151 10.63 -7.14 26.32
C TYR A 151 9.44 -6.48 27.02
N ASP A 152 8.35 -6.23 26.28
CA ASP A 152 7.07 -5.71 26.80
C ASP A 152 7.19 -4.36 27.54
N THR A 153 8.01 -3.43 27.04
CA THR A 153 8.20 -2.10 27.66
C THR A 153 7.17 -1.07 27.19
N TYR A 154 6.59 -1.25 26.00
CA TYR A 154 5.59 -0.38 25.38
C TYR A 154 4.57 -1.17 24.60
#